data_AF-A0A0Q8HIX2-F1
#
_entry.id   AF-A0A0Q8HIX2-F1
#
_cell.length_a   1.000
_cell.length_b   1.000
_cell.length_c   1.000
_cell.angle_alpha   90.00
_cell.angle_beta   90.00
_cell.angle_gamma   90.00
#
_symmetry.space_group_name_H-M   'P 1'
#
loop_
_entity.id
_entity.type
_entity.pdbx_description
1 polymer ?
#
loop_
_entity_poly.entity_id
_entity_poly.type
_entity_poly.pdbx_seq_one_letter_code
_entity_poly.pdbx_strand_id
1 'polypeptide(L)'
;MPTNVDATELCISSMHLMTNGSRADFDRVYAPGSINREAVDEPPDTRTAGPEGFFATAEWLRAAFSDLTFEVHDSVAAGDLVVLHVTMSGRHTGDFVTYKRDTDAIDAAMPATGKPFAITQTHWFRTQDGLITEHWANRDDLNMAKQAGWVPPTPAFLVRMAWAKRRANKRMS
;
A
#
# COMPACT_ATOMS: atom_id res chain seq x y z
N MET A 1 10.93 0.71 28.16
CA MET A 1 11.00 1.51 26.91
C MET A 1 11.51 0.57 25.84
N PRO A 2 10.74 0.30 24.77
CA PRO A 2 11.30 -0.43 23.63
C PRO A 2 12.52 0.33 23.10
N THR A 3 13.54 -0.40 22.67
CA THR A 3 14.77 0.20 22.12
C THR A 3 14.55 0.63 20.67
N ASN A 4 15.41 1.50 20.13
CA ASN A 4 15.35 1.89 18.72
C ASN A 4 15.47 0.67 17.76
N VAL A 5 16.14 -0.40 18.20
CA VAL A 5 16.26 -1.65 17.43
C VAL A 5 14.91 -2.35 17.36
N ASP A 6 14.18 -2.45 18.49
CA ASP A 6 12.85 -3.08 18.53
C ASP A 6 11.83 -2.36 17.64
N ALA A 7 11.85 -1.02 17.64
CA ALA A 7 10.97 -0.21 16.79
C ALA A 7 11.29 -0.39 15.29
N THR A 8 12.57 -0.53 14.95
CA THR A 8 13.00 -0.76 13.56
C THR A 8 12.55 -2.14 13.08
N GLU A 9 12.77 -3.19 13.87
CA GLU A 9 12.34 -4.55 13.54
C GLU A 9 10.82 -4.66 13.40
N LEU A 10 10.06 -3.95 14.23
CA LEU A 10 8.59 -3.86 14.14
C LEU A 10 8.14 -3.28 12.80
N CYS A 11 8.72 -2.15 12.37
CA CYS A 11 8.39 -1.51 11.10
C CYS A 11 8.85 -2.33 9.88
N ILE A 12 10.00 -3.01 9.95
CA ILE A 12 10.44 -3.92 8.89
C ILE A 12 9.47 -5.10 8.78
N SER A 13 9.07 -5.67 9.92
CA SER A 13 8.10 -6.77 9.96
C SER A 13 6.77 -6.36 9.31
N SER A 14 6.28 -5.15 9.59
CA SER A 14 5.03 -4.66 9.00
C SER A 14 5.09 -4.55 7.47
N MET A 15 6.24 -4.18 6.90
CA MET A 15 6.45 -4.19 5.44
C MET A 15 6.28 -5.60 4.85
N HIS A 16 6.86 -6.61 5.49
CA HIS A 16 6.74 -7.99 5.02
C HIS A 16 5.32 -8.54 5.18
N LEU A 17 4.60 -8.14 6.24
CA LEU A 17 3.20 -8.52 6.43
C LEU A 17 2.31 -8.05 5.28
N MET A 18 2.64 -6.97 4.56
CA MET A 18 1.88 -6.53 3.39
C MET A 18 1.80 -7.61 2.30
N THR A 19 2.79 -8.50 2.20
CA THR A 19 2.86 -9.51 1.14
C THR A 19 1.96 -10.72 1.41
N ASN A 20 1.93 -11.22 2.65
CA ASN A 20 1.27 -12.48 3.00
C ASN A 20 0.76 -12.59 4.45
N GLY A 21 0.90 -11.53 5.26
CA GLY A 21 0.44 -11.51 6.65
C GLY A 21 -1.06 -11.72 6.79
N SER A 22 -1.46 -12.41 7.84
CA SER A 22 -2.85 -12.62 8.23
C SER A 22 -3.39 -11.45 9.06
N ARG A 23 -4.71 -11.33 9.21
CA ARG A 23 -5.31 -10.30 10.07
C ARG A 23 -4.74 -10.30 11.49
N ALA A 24 -4.52 -11.49 12.06
CA ALA A 24 -3.96 -11.65 13.40
C ALA A 24 -2.51 -11.15 13.52
N ASP A 25 -1.74 -11.13 12.42
CA ASP A 25 -0.39 -10.58 12.42
C ASP A 25 -0.42 -9.05 12.45
N PHE A 26 -1.38 -8.43 11.74
CA PHE A 26 -1.58 -6.99 11.77
C PHE A 26 -2.01 -6.51 13.17
N ASP A 27 -2.88 -7.28 13.85
CA ASP A 27 -3.34 -6.97 15.21
C ASP A 27 -2.18 -6.94 16.24
N ARG A 28 -1.04 -7.56 15.93
CA ARG A 28 0.14 -7.58 16.81
C ARG A 28 1.08 -6.40 16.60
N VAL A 29 1.02 -5.72 15.45
CA VAL A 29 2.01 -4.67 15.09
C VAL A 29 1.40 -3.28 15.01
N TYR A 30 0.08 -3.15 14.85
CA TYR A 30 -0.61 -1.87 14.74
C TYR A 30 -1.44 -1.57 16.00
N ALA A 31 -1.36 -0.34 16.50
CA ALA A 31 -2.20 0.10 17.60
C ALA A 31 -3.68 0.22 17.16
N PRO A 32 -4.67 0.02 18.05
CA PRO A 32 -6.09 0.10 17.69
C PRO A 32 -6.53 1.42 17.04
N GLY A 33 -5.87 2.54 17.38
CA GLY A 33 -6.13 3.86 16.82
C GLY A 33 -5.13 4.29 15.74
N SER A 34 -4.33 3.36 15.21
CA SER A 34 -3.30 3.69 14.24
C SER A 34 -3.89 4.20 12.93
N ILE A 35 -3.17 5.11 12.27
CA ILE A 35 -3.64 5.76 11.04
C ILE A 35 -2.64 5.56 9.89
N ASN A 36 -3.17 5.23 8.71
CA ASN A 36 -2.44 5.26 7.45
C ASN A 36 -2.80 6.57 6.71
N ARG A 37 -1.84 7.49 6.56
CA ARG A 37 -2.09 8.75 5.83
C ARG A 37 -2.26 8.53 4.33
N GLU A 38 -1.74 7.43 3.79
CA GLU A 38 -1.85 7.10 2.36
C GLU A 38 -3.22 6.54 1.98
N ALA A 39 -4.06 6.15 2.95
CA ALA A 39 -5.39 5.54 2.69
C ALA A 39 -6.41 6.49 2.03
N VAL A 40 -6.07 7.76 1.84
CA VAL A 40 -6.98 8.83 1.36
C VAL A 40 -7.48 8.61 -0.06
N ASP A 41 -6.71 7.94 -0.93
CA ASP A 41 -7.07 7.60 -2.32
C ASP A 41 -7.12 6.07 -2.58
N GLU A 42 -7.07 5.29 -1.50
CA GLU A 42 -7.23 3.84 -1.45
C GLU A 42 -8.72 3.45 -1.26
N PRO A 43 -9.08 2.14 -1.35
CA PRO A 43 -10.45 1.68 -1.09
C PRO A 43 -11.00 2.12 0.27
N PRO A 44 -12.31 2.35 0.43
CA PRO A 44 -12.89 2.86 1.68
C PRO A 44 -12.50 2.08 2.94
N ASP A 45 -12.45 0.75 2.85
CA ASP A 45 -12.11 -0.12 3.99
C ASP A 45 -10.69 0.12 4.55
N THR A 46 -9.77 0.62 3.72
CA THR A 46 -8.39 0.96 4.14
C THR A 46 -8.32 2.16 5.08
N ARG A 47 -9.39 2.98 5.12
CA ARG A 47 -9.48 4.20 5.94
C ARG A 47 -9.91 3.92 7.37
N THR A 48 -10.31 2.68 7.66
CA THR A 48 -10.61 2.24 9.02
C THR A 48 -9.37 2.35 9.89
N ALA A 49 -9.49 2.99 11.05
CA ALA A 49 -8.38 3.10 11.99
C ALA A 49 -7.98 1.73 12.54
N GLY A 50 -6.71 1.60 12.90
CA GLY A 50 -6.18 0.39 13.50
C GLY A 50 -5.78 -0.70 12.49
N PRO A 51 -5.48 -1.90 12.99
CA PRO A 51 -5.00 -3.03 12.17
C PRO A 51 -5.87 -3.37 10.97
N GLU A 52 -7.17 -3.07 11.03
CA GLU A 52 -8.13 -3.35 9.97
C GLU A 52 -7.83 -2.60 8.68
N GLY A 53 -7.60 -1.28 8.74
CA GLY A 53 -7.31 -0.49 7.55
C GLY A 53 -6.00 -0.90 6.89
N PHE A 54 -4.97 -1.20 7.69
CA PHE A 54 -3.69 -1.71 7.19
C PHE A 54 -3.82 -3.09 6.54
N PHE A 55 -4.62 -3.99 7.13
CA PHE A 55 -4.90 -5.29 6.53
C PHE A 55 -5.67 -5.15 5.21
N ALA A 56 -6.69 -4.28 5.15
CA ALA A 56 -7.41 -3.98 3.93
C ALA A 56 -6.49 -3.39 2.83
N THR A 57 -5.51 -2.57 3.22
CA THR A 57 -4.47 -2.06 2.31
C THR A 57 -3.67 -3.22 1.72
N ALA A 58 -3.27 -4.18 2.55
CA ALA A 58 -2.54 -5.36 2.10
C ALA A 58 -3.37 -6.23 1.14
N GLU A 59 -4.66 -6.44 1.42
CA GLU A 59 -5.56 -7.17 0.53
C GLU A 59 -5.72 -6.48 -0.83
N TRP A 60 -5.87 -5.15 -0.82
CA TRP A 60 -5.94 -4.35 -2.05
C TRP A 60 -4.67 -4.48 -2.90
N LEU A 61 -3.49 -4.37 -2.28
CA LEU A 61 -2.21 -4.54 -2.98
C LEU A 61 -2.04 -5.96 -3.53
N ARG A 62 -2.33 -7.00 -2.73
CA ARG A 62 -2.24 -8.41 -3.16
C ARG A 62 -3.22 -8.75 -4.27
N ALA A 63 -4.40 -8.11 -4.29
CA ALA A 63 -5.38 -8.29 -5.35
C ALA A 63 -4.88 -7.71 -6.69
N ALA A 64 -4.16 -6.58 -6.66
CA ALA A 64 -3.64 -5.92 -7.86
C ALA A 64 -2.30 -6.50 -8.34
N PHE A 65 -1.46 -6.96 -7.42
CA PHE A 65 -0.07 -7.34 -7.68
C PHE A 65 0.25 -8.75 -7.18
N SER A 66 0.58 -9.65 -8.10
CA SER A 66 1.24 -10.92 -7.79
C SER A 66 2.73 -10.73 -7.56
N ASP A 67 3.38 -11.70 -6.90
CA ASP A 67 4.82 -11.69 -6.59
C ASP A 67 5.26 -10.41 -5.86
N LEU A 68 4.36 -9.83 -5.05
CA LEU A 68 4.61 -8.60 -4.31
C LEU A 68 5.69 -8.82 -3.25
N THR A 69 6.75 -8.02 -3.29
CA THR A 69 7.86 -8.05 -2.33
C THR A 69 8.25 -6.65 -1.89
N PHE A 70 8.80 -6.55 -0.68
CA PHE A 70 9.39 -5.34 -0.12
C PHE A 70 10.81 -5.66 0.33
N GLU A 71 11.80 -5.06 -0.32
CA GLU A 71 13.22 -5.16 0.03
C GLU A 71 13.64 -3.91 0.78
N VAL A 72 13.99 -4.04 2.06
CA VAL A 72 14.44 -2.92 2.90
C VAL A 72 15.94 -2.70 2.69
N HIS A 73 16.31 -1.51 2.22
CA HIS A 73 17.70 -1.12 1.95
C HIS A 73 18.34 -0.43 3.15
N ASP A 74 17.62 0.53 3.72
CA ASP A 74 18.10 1.36 4.82
C ASP A 74 16.99 1.55 5.86
N SER A 75 17.39 1.68 7.12
CA SER A 75 16.50 1.99 8.24
C SER A 75 17.12 3.03 9.15
N VAL A 76 16.34 4.03 9.55
CA VAL A 76 16.75 5.05 10.53
C VAL A 76 15.69 5.17 11.60
N ALA A 77 16.09 5.12 12.87
CA ALA A 77 15.21 5.34 14.02
C ALA A 77 15.70 6.54 14.85
N ALA A 78 14.79 7.45 15.16
CA ALA A 78 15.05 8.63 15.97
C ALA A 78 13.84 8.91 16.88
N GLY A 79 13.97 8.55 18.16
CA GLY A 79 12.88 8.65 19.12
C GLY A 79 11.74 7.70 18.75
N ASP A 80 10.54 8.23 18.55
CA ASP A 80 9.35 7.47 18.16
C ASP A 80 9.21 7.29 16.64
N LEU A 81 10.09 7.92 15.85
CA LEU A 81 10.05 7.93 14.39
C LEU A 81 10.97 6.87 13.80
N VAL A 82 10.45 6.06 12.88
CA VAL A 82 11.22 5.12 12.05
C VAL A 82 11.01 5.44 10.59
N VAL A 83 12.10 5.44 9.82
CA VAL A 83 12.08 5.62 8.36
C VAL A 83 12.74 4.44 7.70
N LEU A 84 12.07 3.84 6.72
CA LEU A 84 12.59 2.75 5.90
C LEU A 84 12.71 3.21 4.46
N HIS A 85 13.86 2.98 3.84
CA HIS A 85 14.03 3.04 2.39
C HIS A 85 13.85 1.63 1.83
N VAL A 86 12.88 1.47 0.94
CA VAL A 86 12.40 0.16 0.50
C VAL A 86 12.26 0.14 -1.02
N THR A 87 12.55 -0.99 -1.65
CA THR A 87 12.06 -1.28 -3.00
C THR A 87 10.84 -2.18 -2.94
N MET A 88 9.73 -1.70 -3.47
CA MET A 88 8.54 -2.52 -3.72
C MET A 88 8.58 -3.04 -5.16
N SER A 89 8.41 -4.34 -5.34
CA SER A 89 8.33 -4.97 -6.65
C SER A 89 7.20 -5.98 -6.73
N GLY A 90 6.77 -6.26 -7.96
CA GLY A 90 5.73 -7.25 -8.23
C GLY A 90 5.31 -7.26 -9.69
N ARG A 91 4.20 -7.92 -9.99
CA ARG A 91 3.60 -7.97 -11.34
C ARG A 91 2.13 -7.58 -11.29
N HIS A 92 1.75 -6.63 -12.15
CA HIS A 92 0.38 -6.12 -12.24
C HIS A 92 -0.57 -7.12 -12.92
N THR A 93 -1.21 -7.95 -12.11
CA THR A 93 -2.04 -9.09 -12.52
C THR A 93 -3.52 -8.95 -12.18
N GLY A 94 -3.89 -8.00 -11.32
CA GLY A 94 -5.28 -7.64 -11.04
C GLY A 94 -5.64 -6.24 -11.50
N ASP A 95 -6.89 -5.82 -11.27
CA ASP A 95 -7.29 -4.43 -11.47
C ASP A 95 -6.81 -3.60 -10.27
N PHE A 96 -6.02 -2.54 -10.49
CA PHE A 96 -5.65 -1.57 -9.46
C PHE A 96 -6.64 -0.40 -9.48
N VAL A 97 -7.48 -0.29 -8.45
CA VAL A 97 -8.55 0.71 -8.35
C VAL A 97 -8.15 1.80 -7.36
N THR A 98 -8.27 3.06 -7.78
CA THR A 98 -8.00 4.25 -6.97
C THR A 98 -9.27 5.06 -6.77
N TYR A 99 -9.31 5.82 -5.71
CA TYR A 99 -10.47 6.58 -5.26
C TYR A 99 -10.14 8.06 -5.23
N LYS A 100 -11.13 8.89 -5.49
CA LYS A 100 -10.97 10.32 -5.34
C LYS A 100 -10.73 10.61 -3.87
N ARG A 101 -9.69 11.39 -3.61
CA ARG A 101 -9.26 11.78 -2.27
C ARG A 101 -10.45 12.16 -1.37
N ASP A 102 -10.50 11.56 -0.19
CA ASP A 102 -11.50 11.83 0.85
C ASP A 102 -12.96 11.53 0.42
N THR A 103 -13.16 10.64 -0.57
CA THR A 103 -14.50 10.20 -1.01
C THR A 103 -14.53 8.72 -1.38
N ASP A 104 -15.72 8.13 -1.48
CA ASP A 104 -15.88 6.72 -1.91
C ASP A 104 -16.01 6.58 -3.44
N ALA A 105 -15.86 7.68 -4.19
CA ALA A 105 -15.98 7.66 -5.63
C ALA A 105 -14.69 7.16 -6.29
N ILE A 106 -14.79 6.16 -7.16
CA ILE A 106 -13.66 5.66 -7.95
C ILE A 106 -13.11 6.76 -8.87
N ASP A 107 -11.81 7.01 -8.79
CA ASP A 107 -11.10 7.91 -9.69
C ASP A 107 -10.67 7.18 -10.97
N ALA A 108 -9.87 6.14 -10.84
CA ALA A 108 -9.43 5.30 -11.94
C ALA A 108 -9.41 3.82 -11.58
N ALA A 109 -9.48 2.98 -12.62
CA ALA A 109 -9.25 1.55 -12.50
C ALA A 109 -8.27 1.14 -13.61
N MET A 110 -7.08 0.72 -13.22
CA MET A 110 -6.02 0.28 -14.12
C MET A 110 -6.11 -1.24 -14.23
N PRO A 111 -6.55 -1.78 -15.37
CA PRO A 111 -6.70 -3.22 -15.52
C PRO A 111 -5.35 -3.91 -15.68
N ALA A 112 -5.27 -5.16 -15.24
CA ALA A 112 -4.07 -5.99 -15.30
C ALA A 112 -3.33 -5.86 -16.64
N THR A 113 -2.02 -5.64 -16.56
CA THR A 113 -1.14 -5.49 -17.73
C THR A 113 -0.18 -6.66 -17.89
N GLY A 114 -0.03 -7.49 -16.86
CA GLY A 114 0.94 -8.56 -16.80
C GLY A 114 2.39 -8.08 -16.68
N LYS A 115 2.64 -6.77 -16.61
CA LYS A 115 3.99 -6.20 -16.57
C LYS A 115 4.58 -6.25 -15.15
N PRO A 116 5.88 -6.54 -15.01
CA PRO A 116 6.57 -6.40 -13.75
C PRO A 116 6.84 -4.92 -13.46
N PHE A 117 7.06 -4.60 -12.18
CA PHE A 117 7.59 -3.31 -11.74
C PHE A 117 8.51 -3.49 -10.54
N ALA A 118 9.42 -2.54 -10.34
CA ALA A 118 10.22 -2.35 -9.14
C ALA A 118 10.43 -0.85 -8.94
N ILE A 119 10.03 -0.32 -7.78
CA ILE A 119 10.10 1.10 -7.46
C ILE A 119 10.59 1.35 -6.04
N THR A 120 11.30 2.45 -5.84
CA THR A 120 11.74 2.90 -4.52
C THR A 120 10.62 3.62 -3.79
N GLN A 121 10.56 3.43 -2.48
CA GLN A 121 9.64 4.06 -1.56
C GLN A 121 10.39 4.43 -0.28
N THR A 122 9.98 5.50 0.38
CA THR A 122 10.34 5.74 1.78
C THR A 122 9.09 5.65 2.64
N HIS A 123 9.10 4.76 3.62
CA HIS A 123 8.01 4.60 4.57
C HIS A 123 8.42 5.21 5.90
N TRP A 124 7.51 6.00 6.46
CA TRP A 124 7.70 6.67 7.73
C TRP A 124 6.66 6.17 8.71
N PHE A 125 7.09 5.91 9.93
CA PHE A 125 6.26 5.34 10.98
C PHE A 125 6.43 6.14 12.26
N ARG A 126 5.33 6.33 13.00
CA ARG A 126 5.43 6.54 14.45
C ARG A 126 5.15 5.25 15.19
N THR A 127 5.90 5.04 16.27
CA THR A 127 5.76 3.89 17.14
C THR A 127 5.57 4.33 18.58
N GLN A 128 4.73 3.61 19.32
CA GLN A 128 4.50 3.83 20.75
C GLN A 128 4.16 2.49 21.40
N ASP A 129 4.74 2.24 22.57
CA ASP A 129 4.47 1.04 23.38
C ASP A 129 4.60 -0.28 22.60
N GLY A 130 5.56 -0.34 21.66
CA GLY A 130 5.83 -1.53 20.84
C GLY A 130 4.85 -1.74 19.69
N LEU A 131 4.04 -0.73 19.34
CA LEU A 131 3.06 -0.76 18.26
C LEU A 131 3.26 0.42 17.31
N ILE A 132 2.90 0.23 16.04
CA ILE A 132 2.84 1.30 15.04
C ILE A 132 1.56 2.11 15.28
N THR A 133 1.69 3.41 15.42
CA THR A 133 0.57 4.35 15.63
C THR A 133 0.27 5.19 14.40
N GLU A 134 1.22 5.35 13.49
CA GLU A 134 1.05 6.17 12.30
C GLU A 134 1.95 5.69 11.17
N HIS A 135 1.48 5.81 9.93
CA HIS A 135 2.23 5.53 8.72
C HIS A 135 1.98 6.57 7.64
N TRP A 136 3.04 6.96 6.91
CA TRP A 136 2.95 7.70 5.64
C TRP A 136 4.13 7.34 4.73
N ALA A 137 4.02 7.63 3.44
CA ALA A 137 5.05 7.24 2.50
C ALA A 137 5.30 8.28 1.40
N ASN A 138 6.49 8.20 0.81
CA ASN A 138 6.76 8.77 -0.51
C ASN A 138 7.04 7.60 -1.46
N ARG A 139 6.25 7.49 -2.51
CA ARG A 139 6.32 6.40 -3.49
C ARG A 139 6.64 6.94 -4.88
N ASP A 140 7.45 6.22 -5.64
CA ASP A 140 7.70 6.54 -7.06
C ASP A 140 6.57 6.01 -7.97
N ASP A 141 5.35 6.48 -7.72
CA ASP A 141 4.13 6.02 -8.41
C ASP A 141 4.17 6.34 -9.92
N LEU A 142 4.89 7.39 -10.33
CA LEU A 142 5.07 7.72 -11.75
C LEU A 142 5.94 6.67 -12.46
N ASN A 143 7.03 6.23 -11.85
CA ASN A 143 7.86 5.18 -12.42
C ASN A 143 7.13 3.83 -12.39
N MET A 144 6.36 3.54 -11.35
CA MET A 144 5.48 2.37 -11.32
C MET A 144 4.51 2.41 -12.50
N ALA A 145 3.83 3.54 -12.71
CA ALA A 145 2.90 3.72 -13.82
C ALA A 145 3.56 3.54 -15.20
N LYS A 146 4.82 3.99 -15.36
CA LYS A 146 5.61 3.75 -16.59
C LYS A 146 5.93 2.27 -16.78
N GLN A 147 6.45 1.59 -15.75
CA GLN A 147 6.83 0.17 -15.80
C GLN A 147 5.59 -0.73 -16.01
N ALA A 148 4.50 -0.44 -15.31
CA ALA A 148 3.20 -1.08 -15.48
C ALA A 148 2.51 -0.73 -16.82
N GLY A 149 3.05 0.19 -17.61
CA GLY A 149 2.56 0.53 -18.95
C GLY A 149 1.29 1.38 -18.97
N TRP A 150 1.02 2.12 -17.91
CA TRP A 150 -0.10 3.06 -17.81
C TRP A 150 0.22 4.40 -18.47
N VAL A 151 1.50 4.79 -18.46
CA VAL A 151 1.97 6.09 -18.95
C VAL A 151 3.10 5.91 -19.98
N PRO A 152 2.96 6.46 -21.20
CA PRO A 152 1.74 7.06 -21.75
C PRO A 152 0.67 5.99 -22.04
N PRO A 153 -0.62 6.29 -21.85
CA PRO A 153 -1.68 5.32 -22.11
C PRO A 153 -1.91 5.15 -23.62
N THR A 154 -2.17 3.93 -24.05
CA THR A 154 -2.66 3.66 -25.41
C THR A 154 -4.18 3.83 -25.48
N PRO A 155 -4.76 4.14 -26.65
CA PRO A 155 -6.23 4.19 -26.80
C PRO A 155 -6.92 2.90 -26.36
N ALA A 156 -6.34 1.73 -26.67
CA ALA A 156 -6.86 0.44 -26.24
C ALA A 156 -6.84 0.29 -24.70
N PHE A 157 -5.78 0.77 -24.04
CA PHE A 157 -5.69 0.77 -22.59
C PHE A 157 -6.74 1.69 -21.95
N LEU A 158 -6.95 2.88 -22.50
CA LEU A 158 -8.01 3.80 -22.02
C LEU A 158 -9.41 3.19 -22.09
N VAL A 159 -9.72 2.48 -23.18
CA VAL A 159 -10.99 1.73 -23.29
C VAL A 159 -11.08 0.69 -22.18
N ARG A 160 -10.03 -0.12 -21.96
CA ARG A 160 -10.02 -1.13 -20.90
C ARG A 160 -10.16 -0.51 -19.50
N MET A 161 -9.54 0.64 -19.22
CA MET A 161 -9.72 1.39 -17.97
C MET A 161 -11.18 1.79 -17.77
N ALA A 162 -11.85 2.31 -18.81
CA ALA A 162 -13.26 2.67 -18.72
C ALA A 162 -14.16 1.47 -18.40
N TRP A 163 -13.89 0.31 -19.00
CA TRP A 163 -14.58 -0.95 -18.68
C TRP A 163 -14.29 -1.41 -17.24
N ALA A 164 -13.04 -1.37 -16.80
CA ALA A 164 -12.64 -1.73 -15.44
C ALA A 164 -13.36 -0.84 -14.41
N LYS A 165 -13.38 0.47 -14.64
CA LYS A 165 -14.08 1.43 -13.79
C LYS A 165 -15.58 1.15 -13.72
N ARG A 166 -16.23 0.83 -14.85
CA ARG A 166 -17.65 0.43 -14.87
C ARG A 166 -17.92 -0.84 -14.07
N ARG A 167 -17.06 -1.86 -14.19
CA ARG A 167 -17.18 -3.11 -13.41
C ARG A 167 -17.00 -2.85 -11.92
N ALA A 168 -16.01 -2.05 -11.54
CA ALA A 168 -15.73 -1.69 -10.15
C ALA A 168 -16.91 -0.94 -9.52
N ASN A 169 -17.47 0.07 -10.21
CA ASN A 169 -18.68 0.76 -9.76
C ASN A 169 -19.87 -0.18 -9.54
N LYS A 170 -20.07 -1.18 -10.42
CA LYS A 170 -21.16 -2.16 -10.29
C LYS A 170 -20.98 -3.10 -9.09
N ARG A 171 -19.76 -3.32 -8.61
CA ARG A 171 -19.51 -4.14 -7.41
C ARG A 171 -19.79 -3.39 -6.11
N MET A 172 -19.78 -2.06 -6.16
CA MET A 172 -20.05 -1.19 -5.01
C MET A 172 -21.54 -0.84 -4.86
N SER A 173 -22.36 -1.11 -5.87
CA SER A 173 -23.83 -0.91 -5.87
C SER A 173 -24.57 -2.17 -5.44
#